data_AF-A0A659RBE7-F1
#
_entry.id   AF-A0A659RBE7-F1
#
_cell.length_a   1.000
_cell.length_b   1.000
_cell.length_c   1.000
_cell.angle_alpha   90.00
_cell.angle_beta   90.00
_cell.angle_gamma   90.00
#
_symmetry.space_group_name_H-M   'P 1'
#
loop_
_entity.id
_entity.type
_entity.pdbx_description
1 polymer ?
#
loop_
_entity_poly.entity_id
_entity_poly.type
_entity_poly.pdbx_seq_one_letter_code
_entity_poly.pdbx_strand_id
1 'polypeptide(L)'
;MNNVQLSVLCLVITLGIYFANKRLYRRFRKLPLMPLVLTPALLVLMLVFGHISWQNYIGESHWLLWLLGPATIAFAVPVYDNLAIIKRHWMSLTAGVVTATVVAVTSSVWLARLSTLSDEMQCSLAVR
;
A
#
# COMPACT_ATOMS: atom_id res chain seq x y z
N MET A 1 -29.95 -0.09 -6.99
CA MET A 1 -29.12 -1.16 -6.38
C MET A 1 -28.48 -0.57 -5.15
N ASN A 2 -28.70 -1.17 -3.98
CA ASN A 2 -28.27 -0.58 -2.71
C ASN A 2 -26.74 -0.54 -2.63
N ASN A 3 -26.18 0.60 -2.22
CA ASN A 3 -24.72 0.84 -2.16
C ASN A 3 -23.97 -0.30 -1.44
N VAL A 4 -24.56 -0.86 -0.39
CA VAL A 4 -24.05 -2.01 0.38
C VAL A 4 -23.80 -3.27 -0.48
N GLN A 5 -24.67 -3.55 -1.47
CA GLN A 5 -24.46 -4.70 -2.36
C GLN A 5 -23.26 -4.49 -3.26
N LEU A 6 -23.01 -3.25 -3.68
CA LEU A 6 -21.85 -2.91 -4.50
C LEU A 6 -20.54 -3.01 -3.68
N SER A 7 -20.56 -2.57 -2.41
CA SER A 7 -19.41 -2.68 -1.50
C SER A 7 -19.02 -4.12 -1.21
N VAL A 8 -20.02 -4.96 -0.87
CA VAL A 8 -19.77 -6.39 -0.61
C VAL A 8 -19.24 -7.07 -1.86
N LEU A 9 -19.79 -6.76 -3.04
CA LEU A 9 -19.33 -7.35 -4.30
C LEU A 9 -17.89 -6.91 -4.65
N CYS A 10 -17.55 -5.64 -4.43
CA CYS A 10 -16.19 -5.12 -4.60
C CYS A 10 -15.20 -5.74 -3.60
N LEU A 11 -15.61 -5.94 -2.34
CA LEU A 11 -14.81 -6.58 -1.30
C LEU A 11 -14.59 -8.06 -1.61
N VAL A 12 -15.63 -8.77 -2.03
CA VAL A 12 -15.55 -10.18 -2.46
C VAL A 12 -14.65 -10.33 -3.68
N ILE A 13 -14.74 -9.42 -4.65
CA ILE A 13 -13.84 -9.40 -5.82
C ILE A 13 -12.39 -9.15 -5.36
N THR A 14 -12.16 -8.18 -4.46
CA THR A 14 -10.83 -7.87 -3.94
C THR A 14 -10.23 -9.06 -3.18
N LEU A 15 -11.02 -9.71 -2.31
CA LEU A 15 -10.60 -10.93 -1.61
C LEU A 15 -10.40 -12.11 -2.57
N GLY A 16 -11.26 -12.25 -3.58
CA GLY A 16 -11.18 -13.30 -4.58
C GLY A 16 -9.91 -13.18 -5.42
N ILE A 17 -9.60 -11.99 -5.92
CA ILE A 17 -8.37 -11.68 -6.62
C ILE A 17 -7.16 -11.89 -5.70
N TYR A 18 -7.21 -11.39 -4.46
CA TYR A 18 -6.12 -11.59 -3.49
C TYR A 18 -5.86 -13.08 -3.22
N PHE A 19 -6.89 -13.88 -3.01
CA PHE A 19 -6.76 -15.30 -2.69
C PHE A 19 -6.31 -16.12 -3.90
N ALA A 20 -6.84 -15.83 -5.09
CA ALA A 20 -6.38 -16.41 -6.35
C ALA A 20 -4.90 -16.11 -6.58
N ASN A 21 -4.50 -14.86 -6.34
CA ASN A 21 -3.12 -14.42 -6.52
C ASN A 21 -2.17 -14.99 -5.45
N LYS A 22 -2.64 -15.15 -4.20
CA LYS A 22 -1.90 -15.85 -3.13
C LYS A 22 -1.70 -17.33 -3.44
N ARG A 23 -2.68 -17.98 -4.06
CA ARG A 23 -2.58 -19.38 -4.50
C ARG A 23 -1.63 -19.53 -5.69
N LEU A 24 -1.60 -18.56 -6.59
CA LEU A 24 -0.66 -18.48 -7.70
C LEU A 24 0.78 -18.18 -7.23
N TYR A 25 0.95 -17.29 -6.26
CA TYR A 25 2.25 -16.97 -5.65
C TYR A 25 2.89 -18.19 -4.97
N ARG A 26 2.07 -19.02 -4.31
CA ARG A 26 2.52 -20.30 -3.73
C ARG A 26 3.07 -21.28 -4.77
N ARG A 27 2.62 -21.20 -6.02
CA ARG A 27 3.07 -22.10 -7.10
C ARG A 27 4.35 -21.60 -7.79
N PHE A 28 4.61 -20.29 -7.83
CA PHE A 28 5.68 -19.73 -8.65
C PHE A 28 6.84 -19.02 -7.93
N ARG A 29 6.82 -18.79 -6.61
CA ARG A 29 7.97 -18.28 -5.79
C ARG A 29 8.91 -17.30 -6.54
N LYS A 30 8.36 -16.28 -7.19
CA LYS A 30 9.13 -15.24 -7.92
C LYS A 30 8.80 -13.87 -7.32
N LEU A 31 9.83 -13.08 -7.02
CA LEU A 31 9.78 -11.73 -6.43
C LEU A 31 8.72 -10.76 -7.05
N PRO A 32 8.45 -10.73 -8.36
CA PRO A 32 7.43 -9.83 -8.93
C PRO A 32 5.97 -10.22 -8.65
N LEU A 33 5.68 -11.45 -8.21
CA LEU A 33 4.31 -11.88 -7.90
C LEU A 33 3.89 -11.57 -6.45
N MET A 34 4.64 -10.74 -5.71
CA MET A 34 4.24 -10.39 -4.36
C MET A 34 2.79 -9.87 -4.38
N PRO A 35 1.86 -10.51 -3.63
CA PRO A 35 0.44 -10.14 -3.59
C PRO A 35 0.21 -8.81 -2.83
N LEU A 36 1.24 -7.97 -2.74
CA LEU A 36 1.21 -6.60 -2.28
C LEU A 36 1.28 -5.62 -3.46
N VAL A 37 1.82 -6.03 -4.61
CA VAL A 37 1.99 -5.20 -5.81
C VAL A 37 1.04 -5.63 -6.93
N LEU A 38 0.96 -6.94 -7.19
CA LEU A 38 0.17 -7.45 -8.31
C LEU A 38 -1.34 -7.28 -8.08
N THR A 39 -1.81 -7.44 -6.85
CA THR A 39 -3.21 -7.25 -6.44
C THR A 39 -3.70 -5.82 -6.64
N PRO A 40 -3.07 -4.76 -6.11
CA PRO A 40 -3.52 -3.40 -6.39
C PRO A 40 -3.36 -3.04 -7.87
N ALA A 41 -2.34 -3.53 -8.57
CA ALA A 41 -2.20 -3.31 -10.02
C ALA A 41 -3.37 -3.91 -10.83
N LEU A 42 -3.78 -5.14 -10.52
CA LEU A 42 -4.90 -5.82 -11.18
C LEU A 42 -6.25 -5.16 -10.82
N LEU A 43 -6.37 -4.68 -9.58
CA LEU A 43 -7.53 -3.94 -9.10
C LEU A 43 -7.66 -2.58 -9.80
N VAL A 44 -6.55 -1.84 -9.95
CA VAL A 44 -6.48 -0.59 -10.73
C VAL A 44 -6.82 -0.85 -12.20
N LEU A 45 -6.28 -1.91 -12.81
CA LEU A 45 -6.60 -2.29 -14.18
C LEU A 45 -8.11 -2.54 -14.33
N MET A 46 -8.71 -3.32 -13.42
CA MET A 46 -10.13 -3.63 -13.43
C MET A 46 -11.01 -2.38 -13.19
N LEU A 47 -10.57 -1.45 -12.34
CA LEU A 47 -11.28 -0.18 -12.09
C LEU A 47 -11.28 0.74 -13.32
N VAL A 48 -10.16 0.80 -14.04
CA VAL A 48 -10.02 1.58 -15.28
C VAL A 48 -10.90 0.99 -16.38
N PHE A 49 -10.91 -0.34 -16.55
CA PHE A 49 -11.80 -1.00 -17.53
C PHE A 49 -13.28 -0.96 -17.12
N GLY A 50 -13.58 -0.86 -15.83
CA GLY A 50 -14.93 -0.81 -15.29
C GLY A 50 -15.59 0.58 -15.27
N HIS A 51 -14.88 1.65 -15.65
CA HIS A 51 -15.36 3.05 -15.59
C HIS A 51 -15.97 3.46 -14.23
N ILE A 52 -15.47 2.90 -13.12
CA ILE A 52 -15.95 3.23 -11.78
C ILE A 52 -15.24 4.51 -11.33
N SER A 53 -16.00 5.56 -11.02
CA SER A 53 -15.43 6.84 -10.57
C SER A 53 -14.68 6.69 -9.23
N TRP A 54 -13.51 7.32 -9.13
CA TRP A 54 -12.66 7.35 -7.93
C TRP A 54 -13.42 7.79 -6.66
N GLN A 55 -14.40 8.67 -6.80
CA GLN A 55 -15.25 9.15 -5.70
C GLN A 55 -16.14 8.05 -5.11
N ASN A 56 -16.65 7.14 -5.94
CA ASN A 56 -17.43 5.99 -5.46
C ASN A 56 -16.52 4.95 -4.80
N TYR A 57 -15.26 4.82 -5.22
CA TYR A 57 -14.31 3.89 -4.57
C TYR A 57 -13.85 4.37 -3.18
N ILE A 58 -13.53 5.67 -3.03
CA ILE A 58 -13.09 6.25 -1.76
C ILE A 58 -14.20 6.26 -0.70
N GLY A 59 -15.45 6.54 -1.10
CA GLY A 59 -16.60 6.48 -0.19
C GLY A 59 -16.82 5.08 0.39
N GLU A 60 -16.57 4.05 -0.42
CA GLU A 60 -16.84 2.65 -0.08
C GLU A 60 -15.65 1.96 0.64
N SER A 61 -14.42 2.46 0.44
CA SER A 61 -13.21 1.90 1.07
C SER A 61 -12.86 2.53 2.43
N HIS A 62 -13.67 3.45 2.95
CA HIS A 62 -13.43 4.12 4.23
C HIS A 62 -13.29 3.13 5.40
N TRP A 63 -14.05 2.02 5.40
CA TRP A 63 -13.89 0.94 6.37
C TRP A 63 -12.48 0.31 6.33
N LEU A 64 -11.90 0.13 5.14
CA LEU A 64 -10.54 -0.40 5.00
C LEU A 64 -9.50 0.57 5.56
N LEU A 65 -9.70 1.89 5.36
CA LEU A 65 -8.88 2.91 6.01
C LEU A 65 -9.05 2.87 7.54
N TRP A 66 -10.27 2.65 8.04
CA TRP A 66 -10.52 2.52 9.48
C TRP A 66 -9.80 1.32 10.10
N LEU A 67 -9.73 0.18 9.38
CA LEU A 67 -8.95 -1.00 9.77
C LEU A 67 -7.43 -0.77 9.84
N LEU A 68 -6.92 0.30 9.24
CA LEU A 68 -5.50 0.65 9.33
C LEU A 68 -5.09 1.04 10.75
N GLY A 69 -6.01 1.64 11.53
CA GLY A 69 -5.82 1.96 12.95
C GLY A 69 -5.48 0.72 13.80
N PRO A 70 -6.39 -0.27 13.92
CA PRO A 70 -6.11 -1.49 14.67
C PRO A 70 -4.95 -2.30 14.08
N ALA A 71 -4.72 -2.27 12.77
CA ALA A 71 -3.54 -2.90 12.18
C ALA A 71 -2.24 -2.23 12.65
N THR A 72 -2.19 -0.90 12.74
CA THR A 72 -1.04 -0.14 13.25
C THR A 72 -0.77 -0.46 14.72
N ILE A 73 -1.82 -0.57 15.53
CA ILE A 73 -1.71 -0.97 16.95
C ILE A 73 -1.22 -2.42 17.05
N ALA A 74 -1.71 -3.33 16.21
CA ALA A 74 -1.25 -4.71 16.17
C ALA A 74 0.23 -4.81 15.76
N PHE A 75 0.73 -3.92 14.90
CA PHE A 75 2.15 -3.82 14.57
C PHE A 75 3.02 -3.33 15.74
N ALA A 76 2.47 -2.64 16.74
CA ALA A 76 3.24 -2.25 17.91
C ALA A 76 3.63 -3.45 18.80
N VAL A 77 2.83 -4.52 18.80
CA VAL A 77 3.10 -5.75 19.58
C VAL A 77 4.44 -6.41 19.21
N PRO A 78 4.72 -6.77 17.93
CA PRO A 78 6.00 -7.37 17.57
C PRO A 78 7.18 -6.40 17.77
N VAL A 79 6.97 -5.09 17.67
CA VAL A 79 7.99 -4.08 17.98
C VAL A 79 8.32 -4.11 19.48
N TYR A 80 7.30 -4.20 20.34
CA TYR A 80 7.47 -4.32 21.78
C TYR A 80 8.24 -5.59 22.17
N ASP A 81 7.87 -6.73 21.59
CA ASP A 81 8.54 -8.02 21.87
C ASP A 81 10.02 -8.01 21.46
N ASN A 82 10.38 -7.27 20.40
CA ASN A 82 11.74 -7.19 19.88
C ASN A 82 12.50 -5.93 20.35
N LEU A 83 12.04 -5.23 21.39
CA LEU A 83 12.68 -4.00 21.90
C LEU A 83 14.13 -4.22 22.33
N ALA A 84 14.48 -5.39 22.86
CA ALA A 84 15.86 -5.69 23.26
C ALA A 84 16.81 -5.70 22.05
N ILE A 85 16.38 -6.24 20.91
CA ILE A 85 17.15 -6.29 19.67
C ILE A 85 17.27 -4.89 19.07
N ILE A 86 16.17 -4.12 19.09
CA ILE A 86 16.12 -2.73 18.64
C ILE A 86 17.07 -1.87 19.47
N LYS A 87 17.04 -1.97 20.81
CA LYS A 87 17.95 -1.23 21.69
C LYS A 87 19.40 -1.61 21.48
N ARG A 88 19.71 -2.86 21.12
CA ARG A 88 21.08 -3.29 20.83
C ARG A 88 21.63 -2.68 19.53
N HIS A 89 20.77 -2.48 18.53
CA HIS A 89 21.16 -1.98 17.20
C HIS A 89 20.56 -0.60 16.88
N TRP A 90 20.18 0.16 17.90
CA TRP A 90 19.42 1.41 17.73
C TRP A 90 20.14 2.40 16.82
N MET A 91 21.46 2.51 16.94
CA MET A 91 22.27 3.43 16.17
C MET A 91 22.35 3.04 14.68
N SER A 92 22.36 1.74 14.37
CA SER A 92 22.32 1.25 12.99
C SER A 92 20.91 1.40 12.39
N LEU A 93 19.87 1.13 13.17
CA LEU A 93 18.48 1.33 12.74
C LEU A 93 18.18 2.80 12.47
N THR A 94 18.55 3.71 13.38
CA THR A 94 18.28 5.15 13.21
C THR A 94 19.06 5.72 12.04
N ALA A 95 20.35 5.40 11.90
CA ALA A 95 21.14 5.82 10.75
C ALA A 95 20.53 5.27 9.44
N GLY A 96 20.16 3.99 9.41
CA GLY A 96 19.53 3.35 8.26
C GLY A 96 18.21 4.00 7.87
N VAL A 97 17.33 4.28 8.85
CA VAL A 97 16.04 4.95 8.62
C VAL A 97 16.24 6.38 8.13
N VAL A 98 17.14 7.15 8.75
CA VAL A 98 17.42 8.54 8.32
C VAL A 98 17.95 8.56 6.90
N THR A 99 18.95 7.73 6.58
CA THR A 99 19.49 7.64 5.22
C THR A 99 18.43 7.16 4.23
N ALA A 100 17.62 6.16 4.57
CA ALA A 100 16.55 5.68 3.70
C ALA A 100 15.49 6.76 3.44
N THR A 101 15.06 7.51 4.45
CA THR A 101 14.10 8.60 4.29
C THR A 101 14.67 9.72 3.43
N VAL A 102 15.91 10.14 3.67
CA VAL A 102 16.57 11.16 2.84
C VAL A 102 16.67 10.68 1.39
N VAL A 103 17.12 9.45 1.15
CA VAL A 103 17.23 8.88 -0.20
C VAL A 103 15.86 8.75 -0.85
N ALA A 104 14.82 8.31 -0.14
CA ALA A 104 13.47 8.17 -0.66
C ALA A 104 12.86 9.53 -1.06
N VAL A 105 12.95 10.54 -0.18
CA VAL A 105 12.43 11.89 -0.46
C VAL A 105 13.19 12.52 -1.61
N THR A 106 14.53 12.49 -1.57
CA THR A 106 15.36 13.07 -2.63
C THR A 106 15.12 12.37 -3.96
N SER A 107 15.08 11.03 -3.99
CA SER A 107 14.81 10.27 -5.22
C SER A 107 13.42 10.54 -5.78
N SER A 108 12.37 10.58 -4.93
CA SER A 108 11.00 10.89 -5.37
C SER A 108 10.92 12.29 -6.00
N VAL A 109 11.48 13.31 -5.34
CA VAL A 109 11.51 14.68 -5.86
C VAL A 109 12.34 14.78 -7.15
N TRP A 110 13.46 14.08 -7.23
CA TRP A 110 14.32 14.11 -8.41
C TRP A 110 13.65 13.47 -9.63
N LEU A 111 12.98 12.32 -9.44
CA LEU A 111 12.18 11.66 -10.47
C LEU A 111 10.98 12.51 -10.92
N ALA A 112 10.31 13.17 -9.98
CA ALA A 112 9.19 14.06 -10.26
C ALA A 112 9.61 15.27 -11.11
N ARG A 113 10.78 15.86 -10.82
CA ARG A 113 11.37 16.95 -11.61
C ARG A 113 11.79 16.51 -13.01
N LEU A 114 12.38 15.32 -13.15
CA LEU A 114 12.80 14.78 -14.44
C LEU A 114 11.62 14.52 -15.37
N SER A 115 10.46 14.19 -14.80
CA SER A 115 9.25 13.82 -15.55
C SER A 115 8.32 15.01 -15.84
N THR A 116 8.75 16.26 -15.57
CA THR A 116 7.99 17.51 -15.82
C THR A 116 6.51 17.46 -15.37
N LEU A 117 6.24 16.80 -14.24
CA LEU A 117 4.88 16.71 -13.70
C LEU A 117 4.46 18.03 -13.06
N SER A 118 3.19 18.41 -13.20
CA SER A 118 2.58 19.58 -12.55
C SER A 118 2.86 19.64 -11.05
N ASP A 119 3.01 20.84 -10.47
CA ASP A 119 3.35 21.06 -9.05
C ASP A 119 2.41 20.30 -8.09
N GLU A 120 1.13 20.16 -8.44
CA GLU A 120 0.15 19.41 -7.64
C GLU A 120 0.51 17.91 -7.54
N MET A 121 0.98 17.30 -8.63
CA MET A 121 1.40 15.90 -8.62
C MET A 121 2.73 15.70 -7.90
N GLN A 122 3.63 16.69 -7.95
CA GLN A 122 4.90 16.65 -7.18
C GLN A 122 4.62 16.68 -5.68
N CYS A 123 3.70 17.53 -5.22
CA CYS A 123 3.26 17.58 -3.83
C CYS A 123 2.55 16.30 -3.37
N SER A 124 1.80 15.62 -4.25
CA SER A 124 1.16 14.34 -3.91
C SER A 124 2.11 13.14 -3.91
N LEU A 125 3.22 13.19 -4.65
CA LEU A 125 4.26 12.15 -4.67
C LEU A 125 5.32 12.35 -3.58
N ALA A 126 5.43 13.56 -3.02
CA ALA A 126 6.27 13.81 -1.88
C ALA A 126 5.79 12.92 -0.72
N VAL A 127 6.66 12.00 -0.30
CA VAL A 127 6.42 11.09 0.82
C VAL A 127 6.00 11.92 2.04
N ARG A 128 4.84 11.58 2.60
CA ARG A 128 4.20 12.28 3.72
C ARG A 128 4.38 11.51 5.02
#